data_AF-A0A094A3D7-F1
#
_entry.id   AF-A0A094A3D7-F1
#
_cell.length_a   1.000
_cell.length_b   1.000
_cell.length_c   1.000
_cell.angle_alpha   90.00
_cell.angle_beta   90.00
_cell.angle_gamma   90.00
#
_symmetry.space_group_name_H-M   'P 1'
#
loop_
_entity.id
_entity.type
_entity.pdbx_description
1 polymer ?
#
loop_
_entity_poly.entity_id
_entity_poly.type
_entity_poly.pdbx_seq_one_letter_code
_entity_poly.pdbx_strand_id
1 'polypeptide(L)'
;MRAPVVYVNLPRYFLYHAPPTEPAPAQQNATMSDAGLPAGWEVRHSTSKNLPYYFNASQAVSRWEPPQGTDTDKLKNYMARNHSASEIKPEPSAANGNEGKIRAAHLLVKHKDSRRPSSWREADITRTKEEAMSIILAHEQRIRSGQTTLGNLAVSESDCSSARKMGDLGYFGKGDMQKEFEDAAFNLKPGEISHVVETASGLHLIERIE
;
A
#
# COMPACT_ATOMS: atom_id res chain seq x y z
N MET A 1 18.70 -32.45 33.23
CA MET A 1 17.65 -31.40 33.38
C MET A 1 17.50 -30.73 32.02
N ARG A 2 16.37 -30.92 31.32
CA ARG A 2 16.10 -30.29 30.01
C ARG A 2 15.25 -29.04 30.25
N ALA A 3 15.71 -27.88 29.78
CA ALA A 3 14.99 -26.62 29.87
C ALA A 3 13.71 -26.64 29.00
N PRO A 4 12.64 -25.92 29.39
CA PRO A 4 11.39 -25.90 28.63
C PRO A 4 11.52 -25.05 27.37
N VAL A 5 10.98 -25.56 26.26
CA VAL A 5 10.80 -24.82 25.00
C VAL A 5 9.62 -23.86 25.19
N VAL A 6 9.92 -22.56 25.22
CA VAL A 6 8.90 -21.50 25.23
C VAL A 6 8.42 -21.32 23.79
N TYR A 7 7.18 -21.74 23.51
CA TYR A 7 6.51 -21.38 22.26
C TYR A 7 6.04 -19.92 22.36
N VAL A 8 6.83 -19.00 21.80
CA VAL A 8 6.36 -17.65 21.53
C VAL A 8 5.40 -17.71 20.33
N ASN A 9 4.14 -17.46 20.61
CA ASN A 9 3.08 -17.38 19.61
C ASN A 9 3.28 -16.07 18.82
N LEU A 10 4.04 -16.13 17.72
CA LEU A 10 4.29 -15.00 16.85
C LEU A 10 3.03 -14.74 15.98
N PRO A 11 2.49 -13.51 15.94
CA PRO A 11 1.35 -13.19 15.10
C PRO A 11 1.74 -13.43 13.63
N ARG A 12 0.84 -14.07 12.86
CA ARG A 12 1.02 -14.35 11.42
C ARG A 12 1.37 -13.06 10.69
N TYR A 13 2.66 -12.88 10.43
CA TYR A 13 3.17 -11.83 9.56
C TYR A 13 2.58 -12.06 8.17
N PHE A 14 1.96 -11.04 7.58
CA PHE A 14 1.92 -10.92 6.13
C PHE A 14 3.39 -10.92 5.67
N LEU A 15 3.87 -12.08 5.24
CA LEU A 15 5.25 -12.33 4.83
C LEU A 15 5.57 -11.48 3.60
N TYR A 16 6.16 -10.30 3.81
CA TYR A 16 6.91 -9.62 2.76
C TYR A 16 8.12 -10.48 2.43
N HIS A 17 7.98 -11.39 1.45
CA HIS A 17 9.15 -12.07 0.91
C HIS A 17 10.05 -11.00 0.28
N ALA A 18 11.37 -11.21 0.38
CA ALA A 18 12.37 -10.42 -0.34
C ALA A 18 11.94 -10.22 -1.81
N PRO A 19 12.29 -9.08 -2.44
CA PRO A 19 12.05 -8.92 -3.85
C PRO A 19 12.71 -10.09 -4.60
N PRO A 20 12.14 -10.53 -5.74
CA PRO A 20 12.74 -11.61 -6.50
C PRO A 20 14.23 -11.31 -6.73
N THR A 21 15.07 -12.30 -6.39
CA THR A 21 16.53 -12.23 -6.59
C THR A 21 16.90 -12.39 -8.06
N GLU A 22 15.96 -12.93 -8.86
CA GLU A 22 16.12 -13.14 -10.28
C GLU A 22 15.62 -11.91 -11.04
N PRO A 23 16.43 -11.32 -11.94
CA PRO A 23 16.02 -10.14 -12.69
C PRO A 23 14.86 -10.50 -13.61
N ALA A 24 13.74 -9.78 -13.47
CA ALA A 24 12.69 -9.78 -14.48
C ALA A 24 13.31 -9.36 -15.84
N PRO A 25 12.86 -9.94 -16.97
CA PRO A 25 13.42 -9.61 -18.29
C PRO A 25 13.35 -8.11 -18.53
N ALA A 26 14.44 -7.54 -19.03
CA ALA A 26 14.54 -6.13 -19.36
C ALA A 26 13.45 -5.77 -20.38
N GLN A 27 12.38 -5.10 -19.92
CA GLN A 27 11.42 -4.48 -20.82
C GLN A 27 12.04 -3.20 -21.38
N GLN A 28 11.97 -3.05 -22.70
CA GLN A 28 12.67 -2.01 -23.45
C GLN A 28 12.17 -0.59 -23.11
N ASN A 29 13.13 0.22 -22.66
CA ASN A 29 13.31 1.66 -22.91
C ASN A 29 12.09 2.59 -22.75
N ALA A 30 11.87 3.04 -21.52
CA ALA A 30 11.56 4.44 -21.25
C ALA A 30 12.80 5.05 -20.58
N THR A 31 13.32 6.15 -21.13
CA THR A 31 14.52 6.84 -20.63
C THR A 31 14.36 7.17 -19.14
N MET A 32 15.20 6.54 -18.31
CA MET A 32 15.07 6.40 -16.86
C MET A 32 15.35 7.67 -16.02
N SER A 33 15.33 8.86 -16.64
CA SER A 33 15.68 10.12 -15.96
C SER A 33 14.51 10.83 -15.27
N ASP A 34 13.26 10.35 -15.42
CA ASP A 34 12.06 11.04 -14.91
C ASP A 34 11.53 10.50 -13.57
N ALA A 35 11.97 9.31 -13.12
CA ALA A 35 11.45 8.68 -11.90
C ALA A 35 12.03 9.25 -10.59
N GLY A 36 12.96 10.22 -10.66
CA GLY A 36 13.58 10.83 -9.48
C GLY A 36 14.57 9.92 -8.73
N LEU A 37 14.97 8.79 -9.32
CA LEU A 37 15.88 7.83 -8.68
C LEU A 37 17.36 8.26 -8.79
N PRO A 38 18.21 7.89 -7.81
CA PRO A 38 19.66 8.07 -7.91
C PRO A 38 20.26 7.28 -9.09
N ALA A 39 21.43 7.71 -9.56
CA ALA A 39 22.11 7.07 -10.68
C ALA A 39 22.31 5.56 -10.46
N GLY A 40 22.00 4.76 -11.49
CA GLY A 40 22.12 3.30 -11.47
C GLY A 40 20.95 2.56 -10.85
N TRP A 41 19.94 3.27 -10.32
CA TRP A 41 18.69 2.68 -9.86
C TRP A 41 17.58 2.79 -10.92
N GLU A 42 16.79 1.74 -11.05
CA GLU A 42 15.63 1.67 -11.93
C GLU A 42 14.44 1.01 -11.24
N VAL A 43 13.23 1.38 -11.67
CA VAL A 43 11.99 0.71 -11.24
C VAL A 43 11.76 -0.51 -12.12
N ARG A 44 11.60 -1.68 -11.49
CA ARG A 44 11.21 -2.95 -12.14
C ARG A 44 9.92 -3.49 -11.54
N HIS A 45 9.31 -4.46 -12.20
CA HIS A 45 8.12 -5.15 -11.70
C HIS A 45 8.40 -6.60 -11.35
N SER A 46 7.95 -7.02 -10.17
CA SER A 46 7.93 -8.43 -9.80
C SER A 46 6.88 -9.15 -10.63
N THR A 47 7.29 -10.19 -11.35
CA THR A 47 6.38 -11.04 -12.15
C THR A 47 5.33 -11.75 -11.31
N SER A 48 5.66 -12.15 -10.08
CA SER A 48 4.75 -12.87 -9.19
C SER A 48 3.81 -11.97 -8.38
N LYS A 49 4.29 -10.78 -7.97
CA LYS A 49 3.53 -9.90 -7.07
C LYS A 49 2.96 -8.67 -7.78
N ASN A 50 3.32 -8.44 -9.04
CA ASN A 50 3.07 -7.20 -9.80
C ASN A 50 3.41 -5.94 -8.98
N LEU A 51 4.45 -6.03 -8.13
CA LEU A 51 4.90 -4.96 -7.24
C LEU A 51 6.08 -4.25 -7.90
N PRO A 52 6.12 -2.90 -7.89
CA PRO A 52 7.34 -2.20 -8.22
C PRO A 52 8.41 -2.52 -7.18
N TYR A 53 9.62 -2.79 -7.65
CA TYR A 53 10.82 -2.88 -6.83
C TYR A 53 11.93 -2.06 -7.49
N TYR A 54 12.88 -1.62 -6.70
CA TYR A 54 14.02 -0.83 -7.17
C TYR A 54 15.20 -1.76 -7.35
N PHE A 55 15.77 -1.76 -8.54
CA PHE A 55 16.92 -2.56 -8.89
C PHE A 55 18.12 -1.67 -9.17
N ASN A 56 19.30 -2.06 -8.68
CA ASN A 56 20.55 -1.44 -9.06
C ASN A 56 21.39 -2.43 -9.87
N ALA A 57 21.63 -2.08 -11.14
CA ALA A 57 22.34 -2.96 -12.08
C ALA A 57 23.84 -3.10 -11.77
N SER A 58 24.49 -2.06 -11.22
CA SER A 58 25.93 -2.13 -10.91
C SER A 58 26.23 -2.96 -9.67
N GLN A 59 25.28 -3.03 -8.74
CA GLN A 59 25.40 -3.76 -7.48
C GLN A 59 24.62 -5.08 -7.46
N ALA A 60 23.80 -5.36 -8.47
CA ALA A 60 22.90 -6.50 -8.55
C ALA A 60 22.00 -6.65 -7.31
N VAL A 61 21.51 -5.52 -6.76
CA VAL A 61 20.64 -5.50 -5.57
C VAL A 61 19.22 -5.06 -5.92
N SER A 62 18.23 -5.72 -5.29
CA SER A 62 16.80 -5.40 -5.39
C SER A 62 16.27 -4.97 -4.02
N ARG A 63 15.38 -3.97 -3.97
CA ARG A 63 14.66 -3.55 -2.74
C ARG A 63 13.24 -3.09 -3.02
N TRP A 64 12.37 -3.18 -2.02
CA TRP A 64 10.97 -2.73 -2.11
C TRP A 64 10.80 -1.24 -1.85
N GLU A 65 11.66 -0.68 -1.01
CA GLU A 65 11.68 0.75 -0.67
C GLU A 65 12.55 1.53 -1.66
N PRO A 66 12.20 2.80 -1.96
CA PRO A 66 13.03 3.61 -2.84
C PRO A 66 14.42 3.84 -2.25
N PRO A 67 15.46 3.93 -3.09
CA PRO A 67 16.82 4.20 -2.63
C PRO A 67 16.95 5.56 -1.94
N GLN A 68 17.89 5.67 -1.00
CA GLN A 68 18.19 6.95 -0.36
C GLN A 68 18.59 8.00 -1.41
N GLY A 69 18.11 9.24 -1.25
CA GLY A 69 18.32 10.32 -2.21
C GLY A 69 17.32 10.32 -3.39
N THR A 70 16.28 9.48 -3.34
CA THR A 70 15.16 9.56 -4.28
C THR A 70 14.36 10.84 -4.08
N ASP A 71 14.09 11.55 -5.17
CA ASP A 71 13.13 12.66 -5.23
C ASP A 71 11.71 12.08 -5.14
N THR A 72 11.08 12.20 -3.97
CA THR A 72 9.78 11.60 -3.66
C THR A 72 8.65 12.18 -4.49
N ASP A 73 8.70 13.47 -4.84
CA ASP A 73 7.68 14.14 -5.65
C ASP A 73 7.71 13.65 -7.10
N LYS A 74 8.91 13.52 -7.68
CA LYS A 74 9.07 12.93 -9.02
C LYS A 74 8.68 11.47 -9.04
N LEU A 75 9.10 10.69 -8.04
CA LEU A 75 8.73 9.29 -7.92
C LEU A 75 7.21 9.13 -7.84
N LYS A 76 6.54 9.95 -7.03
CA LYS A 76 5.08 9.96 -6.91
C LYS A 76 4.39 10.25 -8.24
N ASN A 77 4.83 11.28 -8.96
CA ASN A 77 4.30 11.62 -10.28
C ASN A 77 4.54 10.51 -11.31
N TYR A 78 5.74 9.93 -11.30
CA TYR A 78 6.09 8.80 -12.16
C TYR A 78 5.20 7.58 -11.89
N MET A 79 4.96 7.26 -10.61
CA MET A 79 4.13 6.14 -10.19
C MET A 79 2.67 6.34 -10.56
N ALA A 80 2.13 7.54 -10.37
CA ALA A 80 0.77 7.86 -10.80
C ALA A 80 0.56 7.70 -12.32
N ARG A 81 1.57 8.08 -13.13
CA ARG A 81 1.51 8.03 -14.60
C ARG A 81 1.74 6.63 -15.19
N ASN A 82 2.69 5.88 -14.64
CA ASN A 82 3.19 4.64 -15.27
C ASN A 82 2.73 3.37 -14.55
N HIS A 83 2.15 3.51 -13.34
CA HIS A 83 1.81 2.37 -12.48
C HIS A 83 0.35 2.41 -11.98
N SER A 84 -0.52 3.15 -12.67
CA SER A 84 -1.97 3.14 -12.44
C SER A 84 -2.65 1.96 -13.15
N ALA A 85 -3.40 1.18 -12.35
CA ALA A 85 -4.32 0.09 -12.68
C ALA A 85 -4.19 -0.59 -14.07
N SER A 86 -3.40 -1.67 -14.16
CA SER A 86 -3.80 -2.76 -15.05
C SER A 86 -5.15 -3.27 -14.59
N GLU A 87 -6.12 -3.29 -15.50
CA GLU A 87 -7.49 -3.78 -15.34
C GLU A 87 -7.68 -4.64 -14.09
N ILE A 88 -8.41 -4.13 -13.09
CA ILE A 88 -8.96 -4.98 -12.05
C ILE A 88 -9.97 -5.87 -12.76
N LYS A 89 -9.53 -7.03 -13.25
CA LYS A 89 -10.45 -8.10 -13.61
C LYS A 89 -11.24 -8.39 -12.32
N PRO A 90 -12.56 -8.21 -12.30
CA PRO A 90 -13.34 -8.72 -11.20
C PRO A 90 -13.02 -10.22 -11.13
N GLU A 91 -12.35 -10.65 -10.06
CA GLU A 91 -12.34 -12.06 -9.68
C GLU A 91 -13.81 -12.51 -9.74
N PRO A 92 -14.14 -13.58 -10.49
CA PRO A 92 -15.52 -13.98 -10.68
C PRO A 92 -16.14 -14.15 -9.29
N SER A 93 -17.23 -13.43 -9.05
CA SER A 93 -17.98 -13.51 -7.81
C SER A 93 -18.39 -14.96 -7.60
N ALA A 94 -17.64 -15.67 -6.76
CA ALA A 94 -18.06 -16.95 -6.26
C ALA A 94 -19.24 -16.69 -5.34
N ALA A 95 -20.43 -16.65 -5.92
CA ALA A 95 -21.71 -16.33 -5.29
C ALA A 95 -22.12 -17.29 -4.15
N ASN A 96 -21.22 -18.12 -3.63
CA ASN A 96 -21.45 -19.06 -2.54
C ASN A 96 -20.25 -19.19 -1.55
N GLY A 97 -19.28 -18.26 -1.54
CA GLY A 97 -18.04 -18.38 -0.73
C GLY A 97 -17.66 -17.22 0.20
N ASN A 98 -18.43 -16.13 0.21
CA ASN A 98 -18.09 -14.89 0.93
C ASN A 98 -19.04 -14.56 2.10
N GLU A 99 -19.78 -15.54 2.62
CA GLU A 99 -20.65 -15.33 3.79
C GLU A 99 -19.84 -14.75 4.97
N GLY A 100 -20.31 -13.62 5.51
CA GLY A 100 -19.65 -12.92 6.62
C GLY A 100 -18.41 -12.10 6.26
N LYS A 101 -18.05 -11.98 4.97
CA LYS A 101 -16.95 -11.12 4.49
C LYS A 101 -17.47 -9.85 3.83
N ILE A 102 -16.65 -8.81 3.86
CA ILE A 102 -16.88 -7.54 3.15
C ILE A 102 -15.71 -7.26 2.21
N ARG A 103 -15.94 -6.41 1.20
CA ARG A 103 -14.86 -5.89 0.35
C ARG A 103 -14.69 -4.41 0.63
N ALA A 104 -13.45 -3.97 0.86
CA ALA A 104 -13.17 -2.56 1.11
C ALA A 104 -11.89 -2.10 0.41
N ALA A 105 -11.86 -0.81 0.08
CA ALA A 105 -10.65 -0.09 -0.30
C ALA A 105 -10.22 0.84 0.83
N HIS A 106 -8.94 1.20 0.85
CA HIS A 106 -8.44 2.19 1.81
C HIS A 106 -7.36 3.11 1.25
N LEU A 107 -7.24 4.27 1.89
CA LEU A 107 -6.11 5.18 1.74
C LEU A 107 -5.39 5.26 3.09
N LEU A 108 -4.10 4.89 3.12
CA LEU A 108 -3.28 4.89 4.33
C LEU A 108 -2.26 6.02 4.28
N VAL A 109 -2.23 6.85 5.31
CA VAL A 109 -1.15 7.82 5.57
C VAL A 109 -0.38 7.37 6.81
N LYS A 110 0.90 7.04 6.63
CA LYS A 110 1.78 6.68 7.75
C LYS A 110 2.38 7.93 8.40
N HIS A 111 2.86 7.74 9.63
CA HIS A 111 3.64 8.72 10.39
C HIS A 111 4.82 8.00 11.07
N LYS A 112 5.72 8.77 11.69
CA LYS A 112 6.93 8.26 12.37
C LYS A 112 6.66 7.19 13.43
N ASP A 113 5.49 7.23 14.08
CA ASP A 113 5.10 6.26 15.12
C ASP A 113 4.28 5.07 14.57
N SER A 114 4.04 5.02 13.26
CA SER A 114 3.47 3.85 12.62
C SER A 114 4.42 2.65 12.79
N ARG A 115 3.88 1.46 13.03
CA ARG A 115 4.63 0.20 13.25
C ARG A 115 5.75 -0.05 12.22
N ARG A 116 5.57 0.45 10.99
CA ARG A 116 6.60 0.45 9.95
C ARG A 116 6.58 1.79 9.21
N PRO A 117 7.42 2.78 9.60
CA PRO A 117 7.45 4.11 9.02
C PRO A 117 8.23 4.13 7.70
N SER A 118 7.82 3.28 6.75
CA SER A 118 8.36 3.23 5.39
C SER A 118 7.30 2.70 4.43
N SER A 119 7.35 3.10 3.16
CA SER A 119 6.43 2.68 2.12
C SER A 119 7.14 2.58 0.77
N TRP A 120 6.38 2.19 -0.26
CA TRP A 120 6.87 2.18 -1.64
C TRP A 120 7.14 3.60 -2.17
N ARG A 121 6.57 4.64 -1.53
CA ARG A 121 6.70 6.06 -1.89
C ARG A 121 7.84 6.73 -1.14
N GLU A 122 8.09 6.33 0.10
CA GLU A 122 9.01 7.00 1.00
C GLU A 122 9.73 5.98 1.89
N ALA A 123 11.05 5.93 1.78
CA ALA A 123 11.86 4.93 2.47
C ALA A 123 11.93 5.14 3.99
N ASP A 124 11.86 6.40 4.43
CA ASP A 124 11.91 6.81 5.83
C ASP A 124 10.87 7.90 6.09
N ILE A 125 9.77 7.52 6.75
CA ILE A 125 8.63 8.39 7.02
C ILE A 125 8.84 9.08 8.35
N THR A 126 9.20 10.36 8.30
CA THR A 126 9.54 11.17 9.49
C THR A 126 8.43 12.10 9.94
N ARG A 127 7.39 12.28 9.11
CA ARG A 127 6.24 13.15 9.40
C ARG A 127 5.55 12.76 10.70
N THR A 128 5.09 13.75 11.46
CA THR A 128 4.38 13.52 12.72
C THR A 128 2.97 13.00 12.47
N LYS A 129 2.32 12.52 13.54
CA LYS A 129 0.94 12.08 13.48
C LYS A 129 -0.01 13.25 13.14
N GLU A 130 0.28 14.45 13.61
CA GLU A 130 -0.49 15.67 13.34
C GLU A 130 -0.38 16.11 11.87
N GLU A 131 0.82 15.99 11.28
CA GLU A 131 1.02 16.22 9.85
C GLU A 131 0.28 15.16 9.02
N ALA A 132 0.38 13.88 9.39
CA ALA A 132 -0.38 12.81 8.76
C ALA A 132 -1.90 13.01 8.88
N MET A 133 -2.39 13.48 10.04
CA MET A 133 -3.78 13.83 10.27
C MET A 133 -4.23 14.96 9.33
N SER A 134 -3.41 16.00 9.19
CA SER A 134 -3.71 17.12 8.30
C SER A 134 -3.79 16.66 6.84
N ILE A 135 -2.88 15.79 6.41
CA ILE A 135 -2.88 15.20 5.06
C ILE A 135 -4.14 14.38 4.82
N ILE A 136 -4.49 13.47 5.74
CA ILE A 136 -5.61 12.56 5.52
C ILE A 136 -6.98 13.28 5.61
N LEU A 137 -7.10 14.31 6.45
CA LEU A 137 -8.29 15.16 6.48
C LEU A 137 -8.46 15.96 5.19
N ALA A 138 -7.36 16.46 4.60
CA ALA A 138 -7.43 17.10 3.29
C ALA A 138 -7.87 16.13 2.19
N HIS A 139 -7.44 14.85 2.25
CA HIS A 139 -7.94 13.81 1.35
C HIS A 139 -9.42 13.51 1.59
N GLU A 140 -9.85 13.38 2.84
CA GLU A 140 -11.26 13.17 3.19
C GLU A 140 -12.14 14.28 2.60
N GLN A 141 -11.74 15.54 2.75
CA GLN A 141 -12.46 16.68 2.20
C GLN A 141 -12.59 16.60 0.68
N ARG A 142 -11.50 16.28 -0.04
CA ARG A 142 -11.51 16.14 -1.51
C ARG A 142 -12.39 15.00 -2.00
N ILE A 143 -12.49 13.92 -1.22
CA ILE A 143 -13.35 12.79 -1.55
C ILE A 143 -14.81 13.15 -1.28
N ARG A 144 -15.12 13.69 -0.09
CA ARG A 144 -16.49 14.07 0.31
C ARG A 144 -17.08 15.19 -0.55
N SER A 145 -16.25 16.07 -1.10
CA SER A 145 -16.68 17.10 -2.05
C SER A 145 -16.93 16.57 -3.48
N GLY A 146 -16.60 15.31 -3.76
CA GLY A 146 -16.70 14.72 -5.08
C GLY A 146 -15.60 15.14 -6.06
N GLN A 147 -14.56 15.85 -5.60
CA GLN A 147 -13.44 16.26 -6.46
C GLN A 147 -12.65 15.07 -7.02
N THR A 148 -12.61 13.96 -6.28
CA THR A 148 -11.93 12.72 -6.64
C THR A 148 -12.52 11.55 -5.85
N THR A 149 -12.26 10.31 -6.27
CA THR A 149 -12.60 9.11 -5.50
C THR A 149 -11.47 8.72 -4.56
N LEU A 150 -11.77 7.91 -3.53
CA LEU A 150 -10.75 7.34 -2.65
C LEU A 150 -9.75 6.50 -3.46
N GLY A 151 -10.26 5.67 -4.37
CA GLY A 151 -9.42 4.81 -5.20
C GLY A 151 -8.41 5.58 -6.06
N ASN A 152 -8.82 6.69 -6.67
CA ASN A 152 -7.93 7.54 -7.46
C ASN A 152 -6.84 8.18 -6.60
N LEU A 153 -7.16 8.64 -5.38
CA LEU A 153 -6.16 9.17 -4.47
C LEU A 153 -5.23 8.08 -3.93
N ALA A 154 -5.74 6.89 -3.66
CA ALA A 154 -4.96 5.81 -3.09
C ALA A 154 -3.77 5.45 -3.99
N VAL A 155 -3.92 5.55 -5.32
CA VAL A 155 -2.84 5.30 -6.30
C VAL A 155 -1.60 6.15 -6.05
N SER A 156 -1.75 7.44 -5.74
CA SER A 156 -0.61 8.38 -5.60
C SER A 156 -0.29 8.73 -4.14
N GLU A 157 -1.24 8.57 -3.23
CA GLU A 157 -1.14 9.07 -1.85
C GLU A 157 -1.02 7.97 -0.80
N SER A 158 -1.49 6.75 -1.08
CA SER A 158 -1.49 5.69 -0.07
C SER A 158 -0.10 5.11 0.16
N ASP A 159 0.31 5.06 1.42
CA ASP A 159 1.52 4.39 1.89
C ASP A 159 1.36 2.86 1.97
N CYS A 160 0.20 2.33 1.57
CA CYS A 160 -0.06 0.90 1.44
C CYS A 160 0.25 0.40 0.02
N SER A 161 0.69 -0.86 -0.10
CA SER A 161 0.89 -1.52 -1.39
C SER A 161 -0.39 -1.80 -2.19
N SER A 162 -1.57 -1.62 -1.57
CA SER A 162 -2.88 -1.65 -2.23
C SER A 162 -3.12 -0.45 -3.15
N ALA A 163 -2.29 0.61 -3.07
CA ALA A 163 -2.36 1.80 -3.92
C ALA A 163 -2.59 1.49 -5.42
N ARG A 164 -1.83 0.55 -5.98
CA ARG A 164 -1.95 0.10 -7.39
C ARG A 164 -3.28 -0.58 -7.75
N LYS A 165 -4.02 -1.09 -6.75
CA LYS A 165 -5.38 -1.62 -6.90
C LYS A 165 -6.42 -0.59 -6.49
N MET A 166 -6.10 0.70 -6.61
CA MET A 166 -6.96 1.79 -6.17
C MET A 166 -7.37 1.64 -4.69
N GLY A 167 -6.45 1.16 -3.85
CA GLY A 167 -6.68 0.94 -2.43
C GLY A 167 -7.43 -0.36 -2.08
N ASP A 168 -7.91 -1.13 -3.06
CA ASP A 168 -8.69 -2.37 -2.83
C ASP A 168 -7.88 -3.43 -2.07
N LEU A 169 -8.45 -3.89 -0.96
CA LEU A 169 -7.91 -4.93 -0.09
C LEU A 169 -8.49 -6.33 -0.40
N GLY A 170 -9.48 -6.41 -1.30
CA GLY A 170 -10.24 -7.62 -1.56
C GLY A 170 -11.24 -7.92 -0.45
N TYR A 171 -11.76 -9.15 -0.44
CA TYR A 171 -12.67 -9.61 0.61
C TYR A 171 -11.91 -10.02 1.87
N PHE A 172 -12.40 -9.59 3.02
CA PHE A 172 -11.89 -10.02 4.33
C PHE A 172 -13.04 -10.24 5.32
N GLY A 173 -12.81 -11.15 6.26
CA GLY A 173 -13.71 -11.47 7.36
C GLY A 173 -13.26 -10.86 8.68
N LYS A 174 -14.00 -11.19 9.74
CA LYS A 174 -13.64 -10.87 11.13
C LYS A 174 -12.34 -11.60 11.54
N GLY A 175 -11.40 -10.87 12.13
CA GLY A 175 -10.09 -11.35 12.56
C GLY A 175 -8.96 -11.21 11.52
N ASP A 176 -9.27 -10.78 10.29
CA ASP A 176 -8.27 -10.66 9.22
C ASP A 176 -7.50 -9.32 9.26
N MET A 177 -8.11 -8.29 9.85
CA MET A 177 -7.59 -6.92 9.89
C MET A 177 -7.32 -6.46 11.33
N GLN A 178 -6.63 -5.32 11.49
CA GLN A 178 -6.53 -4.66 12.79
C GLN A 178 -7.93 -4.28 13.30
N LYS A 179 -8.15 -4.43 14.60
CA LYS A 179 -9.48 -4.33 15.20
C LYS A 179 -10.18 -3.00 14.88
N GLU A 180 -9.46 -1.89 14.96
CA GLU A 180 -9.98 -0.55 14.72
C GLU A 180 -10.41 -0.38 13.25
N PHE A 181 -9.61 -0.93 12.31
CA PHE A 181 -9.94 -0.93 10.88
C PHE A 181 -11.17 -1.80 10.59
N GLU A 182 -11.20 -2.99 11.16
CA GLU A 182 -12.28 -3.94 10.99
C GLU A 182 -13.61 -3.40 11.53
N ASP A 183 -13.62 -2.89 12.76
CA ASP A 183 -14.82 -2.36 13.39
C ASP A 183 -15.39 -1.20 12.56
N ALA A 184 -14.53 -0.31 12.05
CA ALA A 184 -14.96 0.75 11.14
C ALA A 184 -15.50 0.19 9.81
N ALA A 185 -14.75 -0.69 9.13
CA ALA A 185 -15.13 -1.21 7.82
C ALA A 185 -16.46 -1.99 7.82
N PHE A 186 -16.70 -2.80 8.85
CA PHE A 186 -17.93 -3.58 8.97
C PHE A 186 -19.15 -2.73 9.37
N ASN A 187 -18.93 -1.57 10.00
CA ASN A 187 -20.01 -0.64 10.33
C ASN A 187 -20.44 0.25 9.15
N LEU A 188 -19.63 0.34 8.09
CA LEU A 188 -19.99 1.04 6.87
C LEU A 188 -21.04 0.27 6.06
N LYS A 189 -21.90 1.00 5.38
CA LYS A 189 -22.74 0.47 4.29
C LYS A 189 -21.94 0.40 2.99
N PRO A 190 -22.31 -0.48 2.03
CA PRO A 190 -21.71 -0.45 0.69
C PRO A 190 -21.81 0.95 0.06
N GLY A 191 -20.70 1.43 -0.50
CA GLY A 191 -20.52 2.79 -1.04
C GLY A 191 -20.20 3.86 0.01
N GLU A 192 -20.19 3.55 1.31
CA GLU A 192 -19.93 4.51 2.37
C GLU A 192 -18.43 4.65 2.66
N ILE A 193 -18.02 5.86 3.04
CA ILE A 193 -16.64 6.20 3.40
C ILE A 193 -16.58 6.60 4.88
N SER A 194 -15.65 5.99 5.61
CA SER A 194 -15.41 6.27 7.03
C SER A 194 -14.89 7.69 7.27
N HIS A 195 -14.94 8.11 8.53
CA HIS A 195 -14.00 9.12 9.03
C HIS A 195 -12.60 8.52 9.16
N VAL A 196 -11.63 9.35 9.58
CA VAL A 196 -10.26 8.89 9.84
C VAL A 196 -10.25 7.80 10.91
N VAL A 197 -9.69 6.64 10.57
CA VAL A 197 -9.50 5.51 11.47
C VAL A 197 -8.02 5.37 11.78
N GLU A 198 -7.68 5.35 13.07
CA GLU A 198 -6.31 5.16 13.52
C GLU A 198 -6.04 3.69 13.85
N THR A 199 -4.86 3.21 13.46
CA THR A 199 -4.37 1.86 13.75
C THR A 199 -2.87 1.92 14.05
N ALA A 200 -2.25 0.81 14.46
CA ALA A 200 -0.80 0.75 14.57
C ALA A 200 -0.07 0.91 13.21
N SER A 201 -0.78 0.78 12.08
CA SER A 201 -0.20 1.02 10.75
C SER A 201 -0.19 2.49 10.33
N GLY A 202 -0.90 3.37 11.01
CA GLY A 202 -1.13 4.77 10.61
C GLY A 202 -2.62 5.11 10.53
N LEU A 203 -2.92 6.18 9.80
CA LEU A 203 -4.27 6.73 9.62
C LEU A 203 -4.90 6.24 8.32
N HIS A 204 -6.18 5.87 8.35
CA HIS A 204 -6.89 5.30 7.21
C HIS A 204 -8.19 6.06 6.92
N LEU A 205 -8.51 6.18 5.64
CA LEU A 205 -9.89 6.31 5.16
C LEU A 205 -10.28 4.98 4.54
N ILE A 206 -11.50 4.52 4.81
CA ILE A 206 -12.00 3.22 4.38
C ILE A 206 -13.26 3.44 3.57
N GLU A 207 -13.33 2.84 2.39
CA GLU A 207 -14.54 2.77 1.57
C GLU A 207 -15.00 1.31 1.52
N ARG A 208 -16.24 1.03 1.95
CA ARG A 208 -16.81 -0.30 1.76
C ARG A 208 -17.37 -0.41 0.36
N ILE A 209 -16.89 -1.36 -0.42
CA ILE A 209 -17.34 -1.62 -1.79
C ILE A 209 -18.54 -2.58 -1.76
N GLU A 210 -18.47 -3.64 -0.95
CA GLU A 210 -19.51 -4.68 -0.79
C GLU A 210 -19.71 -5.09 0.67
#